data_AF-A0A920L2C3-F1
#
_entry.id   AF-A0A920L2C3-F1
#
_cell.length_a   1.000
_cell.length_b   1.000
_cell.length_c   1.000
_cell.angle_alpha   90.00
_cell.angle_beta   90.00
_cell.angle_gamma   90.00
#
_symmetry.space_group_name_H-M   'P 1'
#
loop_
_entity.id
_entity.type
_entity.pdbx_description
1 polymer ?
#
loop_
_entity_poly.entity_id
_entity_poly.type
_entity_poly.pdbx_seq_one_letter_code
_entity_poly.pdbx_strand_id
1 'polypeptide(L)' 'MEYSYQKTLLLLDATEDKLVNSHLNKELLGQSDLVEIKSLKSQHEIMMETDEIRDEAWKSIDNFLNS' A
#
# COMPACT_ATOMS: atom_id res chain seq x y z
N MET A 1 -4.62 -17.96 -22.97
CA MET A 1 -5.64 -17.15 -22.29
C MET A 1 -4.99 -16.60 -21.05
N GLU A 2 -4.58 -15.34 -21.07
CA GLU A 2 -4.18 -14.64 -19.85
C GLU A 2 -5.46 -14.24 -19.12
N TYR A 3 -5.62 -14.71 -17.88
CA TYR A 3 -6.67 -14.23 -17.00
C TYR A 3 -6.20 -12.88 -16.44
N SER A 4 -6.95 -11.81 -16.72
CA SER A 4 -6.76 -10.54 -16.01
C SER A 4 -7.41 -10.70 -14.64
N TYR A 5 -6.59 -10.87 -13.61
CA TYR A 5 -7.06 -10.87 -12.23
C TYR A 5 -7.12 -9.43 -11.73
N GLN A 6 -8.28 -9.04 -11.19
CA GLN A 6 -8.39 -7.79 -10.47
C GLN A 6 -7.47 -7.87 -9.24
N LYS A 7 -6.73 -6.79 -8.96
CA LYS A 7 -5.96 -6.65 -7.72
C LYS A 7 -6.93 -6.86 -6.54
N THR A 8 -6.60 -7.75 -5.60
CA THR A 8 -7.49 -8.09 -4.47
C THR A 8 -6.99 -7.59 -3.13
N LEU A 9 -5.72 -7.18 -3.06
CA LEU A 9 -5.09 -6.67 -1.85
C LEU A 9 -4.32 -5.39 -2.15
N LEU A 10 -4.60 -4.33 -1.38
CA LEU A 10 -3.80 -3.11 -1.34
C LEU A 10 -2.90 -3.14 -0.10
N LEU A 11 -1.59 -2.99 -0.31
CA LEU A 11 -0.62 -2.69 0.73
C LEU A 11 -0.28 -1.20 0.70
N LEU A 12 -0.63 -0.49 1.78
CA LEU A 12 -0.09 0.84 2.07
C LEU A 12 1.23 0.65 2.84
N ASP A 13 2.35 0.89 2.16
CA ASP A 13 3.71 0.68 2.68
C ASP A 13 4.28 1.99 3.23
N ALA A 14 4.47 2.06 4.55
CA ALA A 14 5.13 3.17 5.21
C ALA A 14 6.66 3.08 5.05
N THR A 15 7.26 3.94 4.24
CA THR A 15 8.68 3.80 3.90
C THR A 15 9.64 4.12 5.05
N GLU A 16 9.18 4.87 6.06
CA GLU A 16 9.96 5.27 7.23
C GLU A 16 9.53 4.52 8.51
N ASP A 17 8.80 3.42 8.36
CA ASP A 17 8.35 2.57 9.46
C ASP A 17 9.53 1.96 10.25
N LYS A 18 9.48 2.13 11.57
CA LYS A 18 10.49 1.63 12.52
C LYS A 18 10.02 0.41 13.31
N LEU A 19 8.75 0.03 13.15
CA LEU A 19 8.10 -1.10 13.82
C LEU A 19 7.93 -2.27 12.87
N VAL A 20 7.57 -2.01 11.61
CA VAL A 20 7.48 -3.01 10.55
C VAL A 20 8.56 -2.74 9.50
N ASN A 21 9.25 -3.80 9.08
CA ASN A 21 10.25 -3.70 8.01
C ASN A 21 9.54 -3.57 6.65
N SER A 22 9.41 -2.34 6.17
CA SER A 22 8.81 -1.99 4.88
C SER A 22 9.41 -2.74 3.69
N HIS A 23 10.73 -2.94 3.68
CA HIS A 23 11.40 -3.67 2.60
C HIS A 23 10.96 -5.14 2.56
N LEU A 24 11.00 -5.82 3.70
CA LEU A 24 10.59 -7.23 3.80
C LEU A 24 9.10 -7.40 3.48
N ASN A 25 8.25 -6.47 3.94
CA ASN A 25 6.81 -6.56 3.72
C ASN A 25 6.46 -6.45 2.23
N LYS A 26 7.14 -5.54 1.50
CA LYS A 26 7.04 -5.44 0.05
C LYS A 26 7.59 -6.66 -0.67
N GLU A 27 8.71 -7.21 -0.22
CA GLU A 27 9.29 -8.41 -0.82
C GLU A 27 8.36 -9.62 -0.69
N LEU A 28 7.71 -9.79 0.47
CA LEU A 28 6.78 -10.88 0.70
C LEU A 28 5.49 -10.74 -0.12
N LEU A 29 4.87 -9.56 -0.10
CA LEU A 29 3.57 -9.34 -0.74
C LEU A 29 3.68 -9.04 -2.24
N GLY A 30 4.81 -8.50 -2.70
CA GLY A 30 5.07 -8.18 -4.10
C GLY A 30 5.31 -9.38 -5.02
N GLN A 31 5.35 -10.59 -4.47
CA GLN A 31 5.47 -11.84 -5.26
C GLN A 31 4.17 -12.22 -5.98
N SER A 32 3.04 -11.58 -5.66
CA SER A 32 1.74 -11.87 -6.25
C SER A 32 1.25 -10.72 -7.11
N ASP A 33 0.82 -11.04 -8.34
CA ASP A 33 0.20 -10.07 -9.25
C ASP A 33 -1.13 -9.51 -8.72
N LEU A 34 -1.73 -10.17 -7.70
CA LEU A 34 -2.97 -9.77 -7.04
C LEU A 34 -2.78 -8.60 -6.06
N VAL A 35 -1.54 -8.23 -5.74
CA VAL A 35 -1.24 -7.19 -4.76
C VAL A 35 -0.91 -5.87 -5.45
N GLU A 36 -1.57 -4.80 -5.03
CA GLU A 36 -1.17 -3.43 -5.34
C GLU A 36 -0.39 -2.87 -4.16
N ILE A 37 0.80 -2.33 -4.41
CA ILE A 37 1.64 -1.72 -3.38
C ILE A 37 1.68 -0.21 -3.63
N LYS A 38 1.33 0.56 -2.60
CA LYS A 38 1.51 2.02 -2.58
C LYS A 38 2.44 2.39 -1.45
N SER A 39 3.65 2.80 -1.81
CA SER A 39 4.64 3.29 -0.84
C SER A 39 4.41 4.77 -0.55
N LEU A 40 4.19 5.08 0.72
CA LEU A 40 3.94 6.42 1.25
C LEU A 40 5.10 6.83 2.14
N LYS A 41 5.62 8.04 1.97
CA LYS A 41 6.68 8.58 2.83
C LYS A 41 6.11 8.96 4.19
N SER A 42 5.98 7.93 5.04
CA SER A 42 5.18 7.93 6.27
C SER A 42 5.82 7.01 7.31
N GLN A 43 5.45 7.23 8.58
CA GLN A 43 5.72 6.38 9.73
C GLN A 43 4.68 5.25 9.85
N HIS A 44 4.73 4.45 10.92
CA HIS A 44 3.94 3.23 11.08
C HIS A 44 2.42 3.44 10.96
N GLU A 45 1.89 4.47 11.61
CA GLU A 45 0.44 4.71 11.73
C GLU A 45 -0.06 5.67 10.64
N ILE A 46 0.07 5.26 9.36
CA ILE A 46 -0.22 6.08 8.16
C ILE A 46 -1.53 6.89 8.28
N MET A 47 -2.60 6.27 8.78
CA MET A 47 -3.92 6.91 8.89
C MET A 47 -4.01 7.96 10.00
N MET A 48 -3.07 7.94 10.95
CA MET A 48 -3.00 8.83 12.12
C MET A 48 -1.94 9.94 11.96
N GLU A 49 -1.25 9.99 10.83
CA GLU A 49 -0.24 11.00 10.53
C GLU A 49 -0.85 12.35 10.10
N THR A 50 -0.04 13.16 9.41
CA THR A 50 -0.44 14.47 8.92
C THR A 50 -1.60 14.36 7.94
N ASP A 51 -2.33 15.46 7.76
CA ASP A 51 -3.45 15.52 6.82
C ASP A 51 -3.00 15.15 5.40
N GLU A 52 -1.80 15.59 4.99
CA GLU A 52 -1.26 15.29 3.67
C GLU A 52 -1.04 13.79 3.45
N ILE A 53 -0.46 13.09 4.44
CA ILE A 53 -0.22 11.63 4.35
C ILE A 53 -1.55 10.88 4.36
N ARG A 54 -2.48 11.30 5.22
CA ARG A 54 -3.81 10.70 5.32
C ARG A 54 -4.61 10.87 4.03
N ASP A 55 -4.54 12.04 3.39
CA ASP A 55 -5.21 12.29 2.11
C ASP A 55 -4.61 11.42 0.99
N GLU A 56 -3.29 11.24 0.97
CA GLU A 56 -2.63 10.35 0.00
C GLU A 56 -3.02 8.88 0.21
N ALA A 57 -3.13 8.44 1.46
CA ALA A 57 -3.60 7.11 1.83
C ALA A 57 -5.05 6.89 1.39
N TRP A 58 -5.96 7.83 1.68
CA TRP A 58 -7.36 7.75 1.24
C TRP A 58 -7.49 7.71 -0.27
N LYS A 59 -6.76 8.57 -0.99
CA LYS A 59 -6.76 8.55 -2.46
C LYS A 59 -6.28 7.22 -3.01
N SER A 60 -5.30 6.57 -2.36
CA SER A 60 -4.82 5.26 -2.74
C SER A 60 -5.88 4.17 -2.54
N ILE A 61 -6.62 4.22 -1.43
CA ILE A 61 -7.75 3.33 -1.15
C ILE A 61 -8.87 3.54 -2.19
N ASP A 62 -9.25 4.78 -2.45
CA ASP A 62 -10.30 5.10 -3.41
C ASP A 62 -9.94 4.61 -4.81
N ASN A 63 -8.69 4.83 -5.26
CA ASN A 63 -8.24 4.34 -6.56
C ASN A 63 -8.31 2.81 -6.66
N PHE A 64 -7.91 2.11 -5.60
CA PHE A 64 -7.96 0.65 -5.56
C PHE A 64 -9.40 0.13 -5.63
N LEU A 65 -10.33 0.72 -4.86
CA LEU A 65 -11.74 0.32 -4.84
C LEU A 65 -12.47 0.61 -6.16
N ASN A 66 -12.00 1.58 -6.95
CA ASN A 66 -12.56 1.95 -8.24
C ASN A 66 -11.82 1.34 -9.45
N SER A 67 -10.83 0.47 -9.21
CA SER A 67 -10.00 -0.17 -10.25
C SER A 67 -10.56 -1.49 -10.80
#